data_AF-A0A1B9HT23-F1
#
_entry.id   AF-A0A1B9HT23-F1
#
_cell.length_a   1.000
_cell.length_b   1.000
_cell.length_c   1.000
_cell.angle_alpha   90.00
_cell.angle_beta   90.00
_cell.angle_gamma   90.00
#
_symmetry.space_group_name_H-M   'P 1'
#
loop_
_entity.id
_entity.type
_entity.pdbx_description
1 polymer ?
#
loop_
_entity_poly.entity_id
_entity_poly.type
_entity_poly.pdbx_seq_one_letter_code
_entity_poly.pdbx_strand_id
1 'polypeptide(L)'
;MPELFEYPCHEPGCLSPALGWTDKCELCYAVWCSNHNTKENHPCIALYDLDDLQEYHDRSVDIKLTARKNKITRVIQQVATNKEILLSDLKSLRPDHQPSLTIPDYESLEESDWFGGFNVHFLVIFEDGVKWVLRVRQSDQAPIPNEVINDILLSEVSTLNYLSKHNIPVPKAWLPRYLRENEEDIHRPPFPFAYFFCEFLTGKPVHAHELTSLPEKKMIDFANEFCKLQIAISNIPLPFKKIGSLLPERTKSGELRLGPIFNRGTFMKVSSPYFFGPFKTNKERYLAHIDATLEYITKGALLKSRIIQDYLWHLELRELVEASSILDQPPEAVFFKHADERGDHLLMNDKGHIVGVLDWEWSYITTKEEAFAAPFNFGKDTVFRREGDNSIRPLEQHLIRAYENLGRPDLGDCVKNGKLYSRLSMIGYYSGIWDKKGFREVFGKDTPADLQPPDKEYDRVVYFMKRYQSKIGLQKLLKQENWTLEKAEEQAKRAKVEDGKEEENEARLREEDRLKREKKEEQYRLLMEEVDRISGVNSDSVSDVDL
;
A
#
# COMPACT_ATOMS: atom_id res chain seq x y z
N MET A 1 -0.12 5.97 -2.03
CA MET A 1 -0.32 7.40 -1.74
C MET A 1 1.01 8.09 -1.89
N PRO A 2 1.06 9.28 -2.52
CA PRO A 2 2.26 10.12 -2.48
C PRO A 2 2.55 10.55 -1.03
N GLU A 3 3.76 11.01 -0.77
CA GLU A 3 4.08 11.74 0.46
C GLU A 3 3.22 13.01 0.55
N LEU A 4 2.61 13.28 1.71
CA LEU A 4 1.68 14.40 1.89
C LEU A 4 2.37 15.62 2.52
N PHE A 5 3.02 16.41 1.67
CA PHE A 5 3.64 17.68 2.02
C PHE A 5 3.12 18.82 1.14
N GLU A 6 3.31 20.05 1.60
CA GLU A 6 3.15 21.22 0.74
C GLU A 6 4.31 21.29 -0.26
N TYR A 7 3.97 21.25 -1.54
CA TYR A 7 4.93 21.38 -2.62
C TYR A 7 4.94 22.82 -3.16
N PRO A 8 6.10 23.36 -3.57
CA PRO A 8 6.13 24.61 -4.33
C PRO A 8 5.45 24.40 -5.69
N CYS A 9 4.71 25.42 -6.12
CA CYS A 9 4.13 25.46 -7.46
C CYS A 9 5.25 25.52 -8.52
N HIS A 10 5.04 24.86 -9.66
CA HIS A 10 5.98 24.80 -10.77
C HIS A 10 6.12 26.16 -11.49
N GLU A 11 5.10 27.02 -11.38
CA GLU A 11 5.14 28.40 -11.88
C GLU A 11 6.30 29.19 -11.25
N PRO A 12 7.26 29.70 -12.05
CA PRO A 12 8.40 30.46 -11.54
C PRO A 12 7.99 31.65 -10.66
N GLY A 13 8.55 31.73 -9.45
CA GLY A 13 8.27 32.81 -8.50
C GLY A 13 6.96 32.68 -7.73
N CYS A 14 6.15 31.63 -7.96
CA CYS A 14 4.97 31.36 -7.15
C CYS A 14 5.37 30.80 -5.77
N LEU A 15 4.84 31.42 -4.71
CA LEU A 15 5.03 30.98 -3.32
C LEU A 15 3.81 30.24 -2.75
N SER A 16 2.73 30.10 -3.53
CA SER A 16 1.54 29.39 -3.08
C SER A 16 1.86 27.90 -2.96
N PRO A 17 1.66 27.29 -1.78
CA PRO A 17 1.84 25.85 -1.63
C PRO A 17 0.75 25.12 -2.41
N ALA A 18 1.10 23.96 -2.94
CA ALA A 18 0.18 23.00 -3.51
C ALA A 18 0.11 21.78 -2.58
N LEU A 19 -1.10 21.38 -2.22
CA LEU A 19 -1.37 20.32 -1.26
C LEU A 19 -2.62 19.57 -1.75
N GLY A 20 -2.40 18.55 -2.59
CA GLY A 20 -3.48 17.86 -3.26
C GLY A 20 -3.03 16.62 -4.00
N TRP A 21 -3.83 15.56 -3.92
CA TRP A 21 -3.70 14.36 -4.76
C TRP A 21 -3.59 14.72 -6.25
N THR A 22 -4.34 15.73 -6.69
CA THR A 22 -4.38 16.22 -8.07
C THR A 22 -3.40 17.35 -8.37
N ASP A 23 -2.75 17.90 -7.34
CA ASP A 23 -1.86 19.05 -7.49
C ASP A 23 -0.54 18.63 -8.13
N LYS A 24 -0.09 17.40 -7.89
CA LYS A 24 0.98 16.75 -8.64
C LYS A 24 0.37 15.95 -9.79
N CYS A 25 0.69 16.32 -11.02
CA CYS A 25 0.20 15.61 -12.19
C CYS A 25 0.81 14.21 -12.29
N GLU A 26 -0.02 13.17 -12.42
CA GLU A 26 0.44 11.79 -12.60
C GLU A 26 1.07 11.51 -13.98
N LEU A 27 0.86 12.41 -14.95
CA LEU A 27 1.43 12.30 -16.30
C LEU A 27 2.78 13.02 -16.38
N CYS A 28 2.84 14.33 -16.12
CA CYS A 28 4.06 15.11 -16.30
C CYS A 28 4.89 15.29 -15.02
N TYR A 29 4.40 14.85 -13.85
CA TYR A 29 5.01 15.03 -12.52
C TYR A 29 5.21 16.49 -12.05
N ALA A 30 4.73 17.47 -12.83
CA ALA A 30 4.72 18.87 -12.41
C ALA A 30 3.69 19.10 -11.29
N VAL A 31 3.98 20.08 -10.44
CA VAL A 31 3.11 20.46 -9.31
C VAL A 31 2.49 21.82 -9.59
N TRP A 32 1.16 21.93 -9.51
CA TRP A 32 0.47 23.19 -9.74
C TRP A 32 -0.43 23.54 -8.57
N CYS A 33 -0.32 24.77 -8.06
CA CYS A 33 -1.28 25.27 -7.07
C CYS A 33 -2.63 25.56 -7.74
N SER A 34 -3.68 25.74 -6.95
CA SER A 34 -5.04 25.97 -7.44
C SER A 34 -5.17 27.13 -8.44
N ASN A 35 -4.29 28.14 -8.34
CA ASN A 35 -4.32 29.32 -9.21
C ASN A 35 -3.60 29.10 -10.55
N HIS A 36 -2.64 28.18 -10.59
CA HIS A 36 -1.80 27.93 -11.78
C HIS A 36 -2.08 26.59 -12.43
N ASN A 37 -2.97 25.76 -11.87
CA ASN A 37 -3.42 24.53 -12.48
C ASN A 37 -4.47 24.83 -13.58
N THR A 38 -4.04 25.52 -14.64
CA THR A 38 -4.85 25.96 -15.79
C THR A 38 -4.44 25.22 -17.06
N LYS A 39 -5.31 25.17 -18.09
CA LYS A 39 -4.98 24.54 -19.38
C LYS A 39 -3.77 25.17 -20.07
N GLU A 40 -3.53 26.46 -19.82
CA GLU A 40 -2.40 27.23 -20.37
C GLU A 40 -1.07 26.79 -19.75
N ASN A 41 -1.03 26.69 -18.42
CA ASN A 41 0.19 26.35 -17.67
C ASN A 41 0.42 24.83 -17.59
N HIS A 42 -0.67 24.05 -17.59
CA HIS A 42 -0.67 22.60 -17.43
C HIS A 42 -1.39 21.92 -18.63
N PRO A 43 -0.68 21.69 -19.75
CA PRO A 43 -1.28 21.11 -20.95
C PRO A 43 -1.94 19.74 -20.78
N CYS A 44 -1.58 18.98 -19.73
CA CYS A 44 -2.24 17.70 -19.47
C CYS A 44 -3.72 17.86 -19.09
N ILE A 45 -4.16 19.04 -18.62
CA ILE A 45 -5.57 19.30 -18.36
C ILE A 45 -6.38 19.24 -19.66
N ALA A 46 -5.81 19.71 -20.77
CA ALA A 46 -6.49 19.70 -22.06
C ALA A 46 -6.75 18.29 -22.59
N LEU A 47 -6.06 17.26 -22.08
CA LEU A 47 -6.33 15.87 -22.45
C LEU A 47 -7.72 15.42 -21.97
N TYR A 48 -8.23 15.95 -20.86
CA TYR A 48 -9.55 15.58 -20.35
C TYR A 48 -10.70 16.11 -21.23
N ASP A 49 -10.43 16.98 -22.19
CA ASP A 49 -11.41 17.44 -23.17
C ASP A 49 -11.48 16.55 -24.42
N LEU A 50 -10.63 15.53 -24.54
CA LEU A 50 -10.61 14.63 -25.70
C LEU A 50 -11.78 13.64 -25.62
N ASP A 51 -12.61 13.63 -26.66
CA ASP A 51 -13.69 12.64 -26.80
C ASP A 51 -13.17 11.26 -27.25
N ASP A 52 -12.03 11.22 -27.95
CA ASP A 52 -11.40 9.98 -28.41
C ASP A 52 -10.54 9.36 -27.28
N LEU A 53 -11.02 8.23 -26.74
CA LEU A 53 -10.35 7.48 -25.68
C LEU A 53 -8.98 6.93 -26.09
N GLN A 54 -8.80 6.59 -27.37
CA GLN A 54 -7.53 6.09 -27.86
C GLN A 54 -6.52 7.23 -27.97
N GLU A 55 -6.93 8.38 -28.51
CA GLU A 55 -6.07 9.57 -28.54
C GLU A 55 -5.68 10.03 -27.13
N TYR A 56 -6.64 10.07 -26.20
CA TYR A 56 -6.37 10.34 -24.79
C TYR A 56 -5.32 9.38 -24.23
N HIS A 57 -5.46 8.08 -24.49
CA HIS A 57 -4.54 7.07 -24.02
C HIS A 57 -3.13 7.29 -24.58
N ASP A 58 -2.99 7.38 -25.90
CA ASP A 58 -1.70 7.48 -26.57
C ASP A 58 -0.92 8.73 -26.13
N ARG A 59 -1.61 9.88 -26.06
CA ARG A 59 -1.00 11.13 -25.60
C ARG A 59 -0.63 11.09 -24.11
N SER A 60 -1.47 10.47 -23.28
CA SER A 60 -1.18 10.30 -21.85
C SER A 60 0.06 9.43 -21.63
N VAL A 61 0.19 8.36 -22.42
CA VAL A 61 1.35 7.47 -22.38
C VAL A 61 2.62 8.21 -22.81
N ASP A 62 2.58 8.94 -23.94
CA ASP A 62 3.73 9.68 -24.46
C ASP A 62 4.26 10.73 -23.46
N ILE A 63 3.37 11.54 -22.87
CA ILE A 63 3.73 12.52 -21.85
C ILE A 63 4.38 11.83 -20.64
N LYS A 64 3.78 10.73 -20.18
CA LYS A 64 4.26 10.01 -19.01
C LYS A 64 5.63 9.38 -19.23
N LEU A 65 5.86 8.78 -20.40
CA LEU A 65 7.15 8.20 -20.76
C LEU A 65 8.21 9.30 -20.90
N THR A 66 7.90 10.40 -21.57
CA THR A 66 8.80 11.56 -21.70
C THR A 66 9.17 12.15 -20.35
N ALA A 67 8.20 12.37 -19.47
CA ALA A 67 8.44 12.90 -18.13
C ALA A 67 9.25 11.93 -17.26
N ARG A 68 8.98 10.62 -17.35
CA ARG A 68 9.76 9.57 -16.68
C ARG A 68 11.21 9.57 -17.19
N LYS A 69 11.42 9.58 -18.51
CA LYS A 69 12.74 9.67 -19.13
C LYS A 69 13.52 10.88 -18.64
N ASN A 70 12.94 12.07 -18.71
CA ASN A 70 13.56 13.31 -18.22
C ASN A 70 13.90 13.26 -16.73
N LYS A 71 13.07 12.60 -15.91
CA LYS A 71 13.32 12.43 -14.47
C LYS A 71 14.51 11.50 -14.22
N ILE A 72 14.56 10.33 -14.86
CA ILE A 72 15.65 9.37 -14.68
C ILE A 72 16.96 9.90 -15.26
N THR A 73 16.96 10.52 -16.44
CA THR A 73 18.14 11.15 -17.04
C THR A 73 18.77 12.20 -16.12
N ARG A 74 17.96 12.98 -15.39
CA ARG A 74 18.46 13.93 -14.39
C ARG A 74 19.19 13.22 -13.25
N VAL A 75 18.69 12.10 -12.75
CA VAL A 75 19.38 11.29 -11.72
C VAL A 75 20.70 10.74 -12.25
N ILE A 76 20.72 10.20 -13.46
CA ILE A 76 21.95 9.72 -14.13
C ILE A 76 22.98 10.84 -14.19
N GLN A 77 22.57 12.03 -14.64
CA GLN A 77 23.47 13.17 -14.77
C GLN A 77 23.97 13.67 -13.40
N GLN A 78 23.11 13.72 -12.39
CA GLN A 78 23.50 14.07 -11.03
C GLN A 78 24.56 13.09 -10.49
N VAL A 79 24.38 11.78 -10.68
CA VAL A 79 25.34 10.76 -10.27
C VAL A 79 26.65 10.90 -11.05
N ALA A 80 26.60 11.14 -12.37
CA ALA A 80 27.77 11.36 -13.19
C ALA A 80 28.57 12.60 -12.76
N THR A 81 27.90 13.72 -12.51
CA THR A 81 28.53 14.97 -12.02
C THR A 81 29.20 14.79 -10.66
N ASN A 82 28.64 13.94 -9.79
CA ASN A 82 29.14 13.74 -8.42
C ASN A 82 29.93 12.44 -8.25
N LYS A 83 30.35 11.79 -9.35
CA LYS A 83 30.98 10.46 -9.34
C LYS A 83 32.18 10.37 -8.40
N GLU A 84 33.08 11.36 -8.43
CA GLU A 84 34.30 11.35 -7.62
C GLU A 84 34.01 11.39 -6.11
N ILE A 85 32.97 12.12 -5.70
CA ILE A 85 32.55 12.17 -4.29
C ILE A 85 31.98 10.80 -3.87
N LEU A 86 31.17 10.19 -4.73
CA LEU A 86 30.60 8.85 -4.48
C LEU A 86 31.69 7.77 -4.38
N LEU A 87 32.70 7.82 -5.25
CA LEU A 87 33.86 6.93 -5.20
C LEU A 87 34.71 7.16 -3.93
N SER A 88 34.88 8.42 -3.51
CA SER A 88 35.54 8.76 -2.25
C SER A 88 34.79 8.19 -1.04
N ASP A 89 33.46 8.31 -1.02
CA ASP A 89 32.61 7.72 0.00
C ASP A 89 32.77 6.18 0.05
N LEU A 90 32.68 5.51 -1.10
CA LEU A 90 32.89 4.06 -1.21
C LEU A 90 34.29 3.65 -0.72
N LYS A 91 35.32 4.41 -1.09
CA LYS A 91 36.70 4.17 -0.64
C LYS A 91 36.85 4.36 0.87
N SER A 92 36.14 5.30 1.48
CA SER A 92 36.11 5.46 2.94
C SER A 92 35.44 4.28 3.65
N LEU A 93 34.49 3.61 2.99
CA LEU A 93 33.77 2.45 3.53
C LEU A 93 34.56 1.14 3.34
N ARG A 94 35.35 1.03 2.26
CA ARG A 94 36.27 -0.09 2.01
C ARG A 94 37.65 0.42 1.56
N PRO A 95 38.51 0.86 2.50
CA PRO A 95 39.79 1.52 2.19
C PRO A 95 40.73 0.67 1.33
N ASP A 96 40.73 -0.64 1.54
CA ASP A 96 41.67 -1.56 0.86
C ASP A 96 41.23 -1.98 -0.54
N HIS A 97 40.05 -1.56 -0.99
CA HIS A 97 39.48 -2.03 -2.27
C HIS A 97 39.17 -0.84 -3.17
N GLN A 98 39.53 -0.90 -4.46
CA GLN A 98 39.16 0.13 -5.42
C GLN A 98 37.73 -0.09 -5.95
N PRO A 99 36.81 0.88 -5.79
CA PRO A 99 35.46 0.79 -6.34
C PRO A 99 35.41 1.25 -7.81
N SER A 100 34.58 0.59 -8.60
CA SER A 100 34.14 1.02 -9.93
C SER A 100 32.62 1.21 -9.91
N LEU A 101 32.16 2.41 -10.27
CA LEU A 101 30.74 2.75 -10.38
C LEU A 101 30.30 2.77 -11.85
N THR A 102 29.38 1.88 -12.21
CA THR A 102 28.78 1.82 -13.54
C THR A 102 27.58 2.77 -13.60
N ILE A 103 27.64 3.74 -14.51
CA ILE A 103 26.58 4.72 -14.76
C ILE A 103 26.04 4.47 -16.18
N PRO A 104 24.95 3.70 -16.34
CA PRO A 104 24.31 3.47 -17.63
C PRO A 104 23.60 4.71 -18.18
N ASP A 105 23.28 4.69 -19.48
CA ASP A 105 22.33 5.62 -20.08
C ASP A 105 20.87 5.24 -19.71
N TYR A 106 19.92 6.05 -20.17
CA TYR A 106 18.51 5.83 -19.84
C TYR A 106 17.99 4.52 -20.44
N GLU A 107 18.30 4.26 -21.70
CA GLU A 107 17.86 3.09 -22.44
C GLU A 107 18.32 1.79 -21.77
N SER A 108 19.59 1.73 -21.32
CA SER A 108 20.12 0.58 -20.59
C SER A 108 19.46 0.39 -19.20
N LEU A 109 19.08 1.48 -18.52
CA LEU A 109 18.31 1.38 -17.26
C LEU A 109 16.88 0.88 -17.51
N GLU A 110 16.24 1.38 -18.57
CA GLU A 110 14.90 0.96 -18.99
C GLU A 110 14.83 -0.53 -19.31
N GLU A 111 15.84 -1.07 -20.01
CA GLU A 111 15.91 -2.50 -20.32
C GLU A 111 16.23 -3.39 -19.11
N SER A 112 16.88 -2.85 -18.08
CA SER A 112 17.34 -3.64 -16.92
C SER A 112 16.36 -3.66 -15.76
N ASP A 113 15.36 -2.77 -15.72
CA ASP A 113 14.46 -2.54 -14.58
C ASP A 113 15.19 -2.11 -13.28
N TRP A 114 16.38 -1.50 -13.38
CA TRP A 114 17.18 -1.06 -12.22
C TRP A 114 16.69 0.25 -11.58
N PHE A 115 15.40 0.54 -11.69
CA PHE A 115 14.77 1.70 -11.07
C PHE A 115 13.30 1.42 -10.77
N GLY A 116 12.84 1.89 -9.61
CA GLY A 116 11.46 1.73 -9.16
C GLY A 116 10.68 3.04 -9.21
N GLY A 117 9.63 3.13 -8.38
CA GLY A 117 8.86 4.36 -8.24
C GLY A 117 9.63 5.51 -7.57
N PHE A 118 10.58 5.18 -6.68
CA PHE A 118 11.26 6.16 -5.83
C PHE A 118 12.78 6.15 -5.94
N ASN A 119 13.39 5.05 -6.39
CA ASN A 119 14.84 4.88 -6.35
C ASN A 119 15.37 4.47 -7.73
N VAL A 120 16.59 4.88 -8.04
CA VAL A 120 17.41 4.40 -9.16
C VAL A 120 18.62 3.70 -8.56
N HIS A 121 18.97 2.55 -9.12
CA HIS A 121 20.02 1.69 -8.62
C HIS A 121 21.21 1.67 -9.59
N PHE A 122 22.41 1.83 -9.05
CA PHE A 122 23.66 1.80 -9.82
C PHE A 122 24.59 0.72 -9.29
N LEU A 123 25.17 -0.07 -10.17
CA LEU A 123 26.07 -1.15 -9.80
C LEU A 123 27.44 -0.58 -9.41
N VAL A 124 27.92 -1.01 -8.26
CA VAL A 124 29.29 -0.81 -7.80
C VAL A 124 30.00 -2.16 -7.78
N ILE A 125 31.16 -2.24 -8.41
CA ILE A 125 32.01 -3.44 -8.42
C ILE A 125 33.36 -3.06 -7.84
N PHE A 126 33.81 -3.79 -6.83
CA PHE A 126 35.15 -3.64 -6.26
C PHE A 126 36.15 -4.56 -6.97
N GLU A 127 37.45 -4.26 -6.88
CA GLU A 127 38.51 -5.04 -7.52
C GLU A 127 38.57 -6.52 -7.11
N ASP A 128 38.06 -6.84 -5.92
CA ASP A 128 37.92 -8.21 -5.42
C ASP A 128 36.68 -8.95 -5.94
N GLY A 129 35.90 -8.31 -6.82
CA GLY A 129 34.68 -8.85 -7.41
C GLY A 129 33.43 -8.71 -6.54
N VAL A 130 33.53 -8.14 -5.34
CA VAL A 130 32.36 -7.84 -4.50
C VAL A 130 31.49 -6.79 -5.19
N LYS A 131 30.17 -6.99 -5.14
CA LYS A 131 29.18 -6.10 -5.75
C LYS A 131 28.33 -5.41 -4.70
N TRP A 132 28.21 -4.09 -4.81
CA TRP A 132 27.28 -3.26 -4.05
C TRP A 132 26.33 -2.54 -4.99
N VAL A 133 25.27 -1.99 -4.44
CA VAL A 133 24.30 -1.13 -5.12
C VAL A 133 24.35 0.24 -4.46
N LEU A 134 24.57 1.28 -5.27
CA LEU A 134 24.26 2.65 -4.92
C LEU A 134 22.77 2.87 -5.18
N ARG A 135 21.98 3.11 -4.12
CA ARG A 135 20.55 3.45 -4.22
C ARG A 135 20.41 4.96 -4.13
N VAL A 136 19.87 5.57 -5.18
CA VAL A 136 19.67 7.03 -5.27
C VAL A 136 18.18 7.30 -5.32
N ARG A 137 17.68 8.13 -4.40
CA ARG A 137 16.30 8.56 -4.43
C ARG A 137 16.08 9.47 -5.63
N GLN A 138 15.05 9.18 -6.41
CA GLN A 138 14.58 10.05 -7.46
C GLN A 138 14.06 11.34 -6.85
N SER A 139 14.72 12.47 -7.15
CA SER A 139 14.19 13.78 -6.82
C SER A 139 13.11 14.15 -7.84
N ASP A 140 11.90 14.41 -7.36
CA ASP A 140 10.88 15.04 -8.19
C ASP A 140 11.26 16.51 -8.46
N GLN A 141 10.57 17.17 -9.39
CA GLN A 141 10.74 18.61 -9.62
C GLN A 141 10.38 19.45 -8.39
N ALA A 142 9.64 18.89 -7.43
CA ALA A 142 9.32 19.53 -6.17
C ALA A 142 10.18 18.92 -5.04
N PRO A 143 11.01 19.73 -4.35
CA PRO A 143 11.91 19.22 -3.32
C PRO A 143 11.14 18.74 -2.09
N ILE A 144 11.38 17.50 -1.68
CA ILE A 144 10.97 16.99 -0.36
C ILE A 144 11.92 17.59 0.69
N PRO A 145 11.45 17.99 1.88
CA PRO A 145 12.34 18.52 2.92
C PRO A 145 13.47 17.55 3.28
N ASN A 146 14.71 18.04 3.38
CA ASN A 146 15.88 17.21 3.66
C ASN A 146 15.77 16.43 4.98
N GLU A 147 15.13 17.00 6.00
CA GLU A 147 14.87 16.33 7.28
C GLU A 147 14.09 15.02 7.08
N VAL A 148 13.04 15.05 6.25
CA VAL A 148 12.21 13.89 5.91
C VAL A 148 13.04 12.80 5.24
N ILE A 149 13.82 13.17 4.23
CA ILE A 149 14.59 12.20 3.45
C ILE A 149 15.70 11.58 4.30
N ASN A 150 16.41 12.41 5.06
CA ASN A 150 17.49 11.94 5.93
C ASN A 150 16.97 10.98 7.00
N ASP A 151 15.83 11.28 7.63
CA ASP A 151 15.23 10.39 8.62
C ASP A 151 14.82 9.03 8.03
N ILE A 152 14.25 9.02 6.81
CA ILE A 152 13.93 7.77 6.08
C ILE A 152 15.21 6.96 5.82
N LEU A 153 16.27 7.60 5.31
CA LEU A 153 17.55 6.94 5.04
C LEU A 153 18.19 6.37 6.31
N LEU A 154 18.24 7.17 7.38
CA LEU A 154 18.77 6.76 8.68
C LEU A 154 18.00 5.54 9.22
N SER A 155 16.68 5.54 9.07
CA SER A 155 15.83 4.44 9.51
C SER A 155 16.03 3.16 8.71
N GLU A 156 16.07 3.26 7.39
CA GLU A 156 16.25 2.11 6.51
C GLU A 156 17.62 1.45 6.74
N VAL A 157 18.71 2.23 6.75
CA VAL A 157 20.05 1.69 6.97
C VAL A 157 20.20 1.08 8.37
N SER A 158 19.59 1.70 9.39
CA SER A 158 19.59 1.14 10.76
C SER A 158 18.87 -0.20 10.83
N THR A 159 17.72 -0.31 10.15
CA THR A 159 16.92 -1.54 10.13
C THR A 159 17.65 -2.65 9.38
N LEU A 160 18.18 -2.37 8.19
CA LEU A 160 18.96 -3.32 7.39
C LEU A 160 20.14 -3.90 8.17
N ASN A 161 20.93 -3.02 8.81
CA ASN A 161 22.09 -3.46 9.58
C ASN A 161 21.70 -4.25 10.84
N TYR A 162 20.59 -3.91 11.49
CA TYR A 162 20.11 -4.64 12.66
C TYR A 162 19.61 -6.04 12.30
N LEU A 163 18.86 -6.16 11.20
CA LEU A 163 18.36 -7.43 10.68
C LEU A 163 19.52 -8.31 10.19
N SER A 164 20.47 -7.74 9.44
CA SER A 164 21.66 -8.44 8.95
C SER A 164 22.51 -8.99 10.10
N LYS A 165 22.69 -8.21 11.18
CA LYS A 165 23.39 -8.65 12.40
C LYS A 165 22.72 -9.87 13.06
N HIS A 166 21.43 -10.08 12.84
CA HIS A 166 20.68 -11.23 13.34
C HIS A 166 20.46 -12.32 12.27
N ASN A 167 21.28 -12.33 11.22
CA ASN A 167 21.27 -13.35 10.16
C ASN A 167 19.97 -13.40 9.33
N ILE A 168 19.19 -12.32 9.30
CA ILE A 168 18.12 -12.19 8.32
C ILE A 168 18.77 -11.88 6.96
N PRO A 169 18.32 -12.51 5.85
CA PRO A 169 18.90 -12.31 4.53
C PRO A 169 18.49 -10.94 3.96
N VAL A 170 19.05 -9.86 4.51
CA VAL A 170 18.91 -8.49 4.01
C VAL A 170 20.30 -7.95 3.64
N PRO A 171 20.41 -6.98 2.72
CA PRO A 171 21.70 -6.40 2.41
C PRO A 171 22.22 -5.59 3.61
N LYS A 172 23.51 -5.70 3.92
CA LYS A 172 24.15 -4.67 4.75
C LYS A 172 24.13 -3.35 4.01
N ALA A 173 24.04 -2.25 4.75
CA ALA A 173 23.91 -0.92 4.18
C ALA A 173 24.78 0.11 4.90
N TRP A 174 25.16 1.14 4.16
CA TRP A 174 26.07 2.17 4.61
C TRP A 174 25.55 3.55 4.22
N LEU A 175 25.45 4.41 5.22
CA LEU A 175 25.08 5.80 5.06
C LEU A 175 26.16 6.59 4.29
N PRO A 176 25.75 7.62 3.55
CA PRO A 176 26.70 8.55 2.93
C PRO A 176 27.49 9.29 4.00
N ARG A 177 28.69 9.77 3.65
CA ARG A 177 29.59 10.43 4.61
C ARG A 177 28.92 11.58 5.37
N TYR A 178 28.12 12.40 4.67
CA TYR A 178 27.43 13.54 5.27
C TYR A 178 26.36 13.17 6.31
N LEU A 179 25.92 11.90 6.38
CA LEU A 179 25.02 11.40 7.44
C LEU A 179 25.74 10.55 8.49
N ARG A 180 27.02 10.19 8.26
CA ARG A 180 27.85 9.43 9.22
C ARG A 180 28.61 10.33 10.18
N GLU A 181 29.06 11.48 9.69
CA GLU A 181 29.82 12.43 10.49
C GLU A 181 28.84 13.25 11.35
N ASN A 182 29.01 13.17 12.68
CA ASN A 182 28.35 14.06 13.65
C ASN A 182 28.97 15.46 13.52
N GLU A 183 28.80 16.15 12.40
CA GLU A 183 29.22 17.54 12.30
C GLU A 183 28.03 18.44 12.60
N GLU A 184 28.19 19.25 13.65
CA GLU A 184 27.41 20.46 13.96
C GLU A 184 27.58 21.54 12.87
N ASP A 185 27.99 21.18 11.66
CA ASP A 185 28.17 22.12 10.55
C ASP A 185 26.83 22.34 9.84
N ILE A 186 26.00 23.14 10.50
CA ILE A 186 24.71 23.66 10.03
C ILE A 186 24.83 24.43 8.70
N HIS A 187 26.05 24.62 8.18
CA HIS A 187 26.36 25.35 6.96
C HIS A 187 26.85 24.48 5.80
N ARG A 188 26.98 23.15 5.96
CA ARG A 188 27.30 22.28 4.82
C ARG A 188 26.15 22.31 3.80
N PRO A 189 26.40 22.69 2.53
CA PRO A 189 25.33 22.69 1.53
C PRO A 189 24.80 21.25 1.39
N PRO A 190 23.48 21.07 1.27
CA PRO A 190 22.90 19.75 1.12
C PRO A 190 23.45 19.09 -0.14
N PHE A 191 23.76 17.79 -0.06
CA PHE A 191 24.12 17.02 -1.23
C PHE A 191 22.95 17.05 -2.23
N PRO A 192 23.20 17.12 -3.55
CA PRO A 192 22.14 17.41 -4.54
C PRO A 192 21.05 16.34 -4.65
N PHE A 193 21.24 15.17 -4.03
CA PHE A 193 20.29 14.08 -3.97
C PHE A 193 20.54 13.19 -2.75
N ALA A 194 19.56 12.40 -2.37
CA ALA A 194 19.67 11.45 -1.28
C ALA A 194 20.13 10.08 -1.81
N TYR A 195 21.09 9.46 -1.12
CA TYR A 195 21.62 8.16 -1.50
C TYR A 195 22.15 7.37 -0.31
N PHE A 196 22.33 6.06 -0.51
CA PHE A 196 23.13 5.20 0.35
C PHE A 196 23.67 4.00 -0.45
N PHE A 197 24.59 3.24 0.16
CA PHE A 197 25.15 2.03 -0.45
C PHE A 197 24.64 0.79 0.26
N CYS A 198 24.46 -0.32 -0.45
CA CYS A 198 24.10 -1.60 0.15
C CYS A 198 24.69 -2.78 -0.62
N GLU A 199 24.73 -3.96 0.00
CA GLU A 199 25.18 -5.18 -0.67
C GLU A 199 24.27 -5.54 -1.85
N PHE A 200 24.85 -6.06 -2.93
CA PHE A 200 24.08 -6.66 -4.01
C PHE A 200 23.66 -8.08 -3.61
N LEU A 201 22.35 -8.33 -3.53
CA LEU A 201 21.82 -9.67 -3.31
C LEU A 201 21.49 -10.37 -4.62
N THR A 202 21.71 -11.68 -4.66
CA THR A 202 21.36 -12.52 -5.82
C THR A 202 20.01 -13.21 -5.60
N GLY A 203 19.30 -13.52 -6.67
CA GLY A 203 18.01 -14.20 -6.64
C GLY A 203 17.02 -13.57 -7.62
N LYS A 204 15.85 -14.19 -7.74
CA LYS A 204 14.74 -13.72 -8.57
C LYS A 204 13.63 -13.15 -7.67
N PRO A 205 13.12 -11.94 -7.96
CA PRO A 205 11.97 -11.39 -7.25
C PRO A 205 10.74 -12.31 -7.31
N VAL A 206 9.95 -12.32 -6.24
CA VAL A 206 8.68 -13.05 -6.20
C VAL A 206 7.53 -12.11 -6.56
N HIS A 207 6.79 -12.37 -7.63
CA HIS A 207 5.65 -11.52 -7.94
C HIS A 207 4.38 -12.06 -7.26
N ALA A 208 3.74 -11.26 -6.39
CA ALA A 208 2.62 -11.77 -5.58
C ALA A 208 1.38 -12.19 -6.39
N HIS A 209 1.17 -11.63 -7.59
CA HIS A 209 0.08 -12.07 -8.46
C HIS A 209 0.28 -13.52 -8.93
N GLU A 210 1.54 -13.97 -9.03
CA GLU A 210 1.86 -15.36 -9.38
C GLU A 210 1.59 -16.30 -8.22
N LEU A 211 1.84 -15.87 -6.96
CA LEU A 211 1.73 -16.70 -5.77
C LEU A 211 0.36 -17.34 -5.58
N THR A 212 -0.72 -16.59 -5.84
CA THR A 212 -2.10 -17.08 -5.68
C THR A 212 -2.56 -18.00 -6.81
N SER A 213 -1.80 -18.05 -7.91
CA SER A 213 -2.07 -18.89 -9.07
C SER A 213 -1.11 -20.09 -9.17
N LEU A 214 -0.22 -20.26 -8.18
CA LEU A 214 0.71 -21.38 -8.14
C LEU A 214 -0.03 -22.71 -7.90
N PRO A 215 0.48 -23.82 -8.45
CA PRO A 215 0.07 -25.15 -8.02
C PRO A 215 0.20 -25.31 -6.50
N GLU A 216 -0.73 -26.03 -5.88
CA GLU A 216 -0.85 -26.15 -4.41
C GLU A 216 0.48 -26.49 -3.72
N LYS A 217 1.22 -27.47 -4.25
CA LYS A 217 2.53 -27.85 -3.70
C LYS A 217 3.51 -26.66 -3.63
N LYS A 218 3.57 -25.83 -4.68
CA LYS A 218 4.47 -24.65 -4.69
C LYS A 218 4.00 -23.58 -3.71
N MET A 219 2.69 -23.42 -3.51
CA MET A 219 2.17 -22.52 -2.47
C MET A 219 2.57 -22.98 -1.06
N ILE A 220 2.48 -24.29 -0.80
CA ILE A 220 2.90 -24.90 0.47
C ILE A 220 4.40 -24.70 0.68
N ASP A 221 5.22 -24.99 -0.33
CA ASP A 221 6.68 -24.82 -0.26
C ASP A 221 7.05 -23.35 0.02
N PHE A 222 6.42 -22.41 -0.69
CA PHE A 222 6.60 -20.97 -0.43
C PHE A 222 6.15 -20.57 0.99
N ALA A 223 4.97 -21.03 1.43
CA ALA A 223 4.46 -20.73 2.76
C ALA A 223 5.42 -21.21 3.85
N ASN A 224 6.02 -22.39 3.69
CA ASN A 224 7.03 -22.90 4.61
C ASN A 224 8.29 -22.02 4.66
N GLU A 225 8.82 -21.61 3.51
CA GLU A 225 10.01 -20.74 3.46
C GLU A 225 9.73 -19.35 4.03
N PHE A 226 8.57 -18.78 3.72
CA PHE A 226 8.14 -17.50 4.28
C PHE A 226 7.98 -17.59 5.81
N CYS A 227 7.34 -18.65 6.33
CA CYS A 227 7.18 -18.82 7.78
C CYS A 227 8.52 -18.99 8.49
N LYS A 228 9.50 -19.72 7.91
CA LYS A 228 10.85 -19.82 8.48
C LYS A 228 11.51 -18.45 8.63
N LEU A 229 11.40 -17.59 7.60
CA LEU A 229 11.90 -16.22 7.65
C LEU A 229 11.21 -15.40 8.75
N GLN A 230 9.88 -15.44 8.81
CA GLN A 230 9.11 -14.69 9.81
C GLN A 230 9.40 -15.17 11.24
N ILE A 231 9.58 -16.48 11.44
CA ILE A 231 10.01 -17.04 12.73
C ILE A 231 11.39 -16.50 13.11
N ALA A 232 12.34 -16.48 12.16
CA ALA A 232 13.66 -15.91 12.41
C ALA A 232 13.57 -14.43 12.82
N ILE A 233 12.74 -13.63 12.13
CA ILE A 233 12.48 -12.23 12.48
C ILE A 233 11.84 -12.11 13.87
N SER A 234 10.91 -13.00 14.22
CA SER A 234 10.22 -12.98 15.51
C SER A 234 11.14 -13.26 16.70
N ASN A 235 12.29 -13.91 16.46
CA ASN A 235 13.25 -14.24 17.51
C ASN A 235 14.29 -13.12 17.72
N ILE A 236 14.23 -12.03 16.96
CA ILE A 236 15.15 -10.91 17.11
C ILE A 236 14.80 -10.12 18.38
N PRO A 237 15.71 -10.00 19.35
CA PRO A 237 15.44 -9.25 20.56
C PRO A 237 15.38 -7.76 20.24
N LEU A 238 14.36 -7.04 20.72
CA LEU A 238 14.26 -5.58 20.60
C LEU A 238 14.09 -4.95 21.99
N PRO A 239 14.90 -3.95 22.38
CA PRO A 239 14.85 -3.34 23.71
C PRO A 239 13.75 -2.27 23.85
N PHE A 240 12.67 -2.38 23.08
CA PHE A 240 11.62 -1.37 22.98
C PHE A 240 10.25 -1.94 23.34
N LYS A 241 9.35 -1.07 23.78
CA LYS A 241 7.95 -1.39 24.12
C LYS A 241 6.97 -0.37 23.54
N LYS A 242 7.37 0.22 22.42
CA LYS A 242 6.63 1.27 21.70
C LYS A 242 6.74 1.02 20.21
N ILE A 243 5.77 1.55 19.47
CA ILE A 243 5.65 1.41 18.03
C ILE A 243 6.34 2.60 17.36
N GLY A 244 7.25 2.36 16.43
CA GLY A 244 8.08 3.40 15.81
C GLY A 244 9.12 2.84 14.85
N SER A 245 9.87 3.69 14.20
CA SER A 245 10.97 3.28 13.33
C SER A 245 12.32 3.35 14.06
N LEU A 246 13.24 2.43 13.73
CA LEU A 246 14.57 2.43 14.33
C LEU A 246 15.40 3.58 13.78
N LEU A 247 16.19 4.22 14.63
CA LEU A 247 17.15 5.25 14.24
C LEU A 247 18.48 5.00 14.94
N PRO A 248 19.59 5.46 14.36
CA PRO A 248 20.87 5.39 15.05
C PRO A 248 20.84 6.35 16.25
N GLU A 249 21.48 5.93 17.35
CA GLU A 249 21.72 6.81 18.48
C GLU A 249 22.79 7.84 18.11
N ARG A 250 22.51 9.12 18.37
CA ARG A 250 23.40 10.23 17.97
C ARG A 250 24.63 10.31 18.88
N THR A 251 24.48 9.95 20.15
CA THR A 251 25.53 10.12 21.17
C THR A 251 26.40 8.88 21.35
N LYS A 252 25.95 7.71 20.88
CA LYS A 252 26.64 6.44 21.10
C LYS A 252 26.61 5.58 19.84
N SER A 253 27.76 5.47 19.20
CA SER A 253 27.91 4.67 17.99
C SER A 253 27.47 3.21 18.22
N GLY A 254 26.61 2.71 17.33
CA GLY A 254 26.11 1.33 17.36
C GLY A 254 24.91 1.07 18.28
N GLU A 255 24.48 2.04 19.08
CA GLU A 255 23.19 1.96 19.79
C GLU A 255 22.04 2.44 18.89
N LEU A 256 20.83 1.96 19.19
CA LEU A 256 19.60 2.34 18.49
C LEU A 256 18.68 3.11 19.42
N ARG A 257 17.95 4.06 18.85
CA ARG A 257 16.81 4.73 19.49
C ARG A 257 15.55 4.50 18.66
N LEU A 258 14.40 4.70 19.29
CA LEU A 258 13.11 4.60 18.62
C LEU A 258 12.61 6.00 18.22
N GLY A 259 12.37 6.19 16.93
CA GLY A 259 11.78 7.39 16.35
C GLY A 259 10.28 7.29 16.09
N PRO A 260 9.69 8.31 15.45
CA PRO A 260 8.34 8.19 14.88
C PRO A 260 8.30 7.12 13.78
N ILE A 261 7.12 6.81 13.25
CA ILE A 261 7.01 5.93 12.09
C ILE A 261 7.22 6.77 10.82
N PHE A 262 8.22 6.41 10.03
CA PHE A 262 8.51 7.05 8.75
C PHE A 262 7.75 6.37 7.63
N ASN A 263 6.45 6.62 7.50
CA ASN A 263 5.60 6.03 6.46
C ASN A 263 4.93 7.11 5.61
N ARG A 264 4.46 6.73 4.42
CA ARG A 264 3.86 7.62 3.41
C ARG A 264 2.38 7.91 3.69
N GLY A 265 1.84 8.81 2.86
CA GLY A 265 0.41 9.06 2.75
C GLY A 265 -0.14 9.82 3.94
N THR A 266 -1.36 9.49 4.36
CA THR A 266 -2.06 10.17 5.46
C THR A 266 -1.46 9.91 6.85
N PHE A 267 -0.29 9.28 6.92
CA PHE A 267 0.47 9.09 8.16
C PHE A 267 1.58 10.14 8.35
N MET A 268 1.42 11.32 7.77
CA MET A 268 2.39 12.41 7.81
C MET A 268 1.72 13.69 8.33
N LYS A 269 2.53 14.67 8.74
CA LYS A 269 2.12 16.04 9.00
C LYS A 269 2.64 16.93 7.88
N VAL A 270 1.90 17.99 7.56
CA VAL A 270 2.30 18.99 6.56
C VAL A 270 3.57 19.73 6.97
N SER A 271 3.77 19.94 8.27
CA SER A 271 4.90 20.68 8.84
C SER A 271 5.70 19.83 9.82
N SER A 272 6.95 20.25 10.07
CA SER A 272 7.83 19.61 11.05
C SER A 272 7.19 19.58 12.45
N PRO A 273 7.31 18.49 13.24
CA PRO A 273 8.03 17.24 12.94
C PRO A 273 7.13 16.29 12.14
N TYR A 274 7.41 16.18 10.84
CA TYR A 274 6.60 15.63 9.73
C TYR A 274 5.96 14.25 9.92
N PHE A 275 6.29 13.55 11.01
CA PHE A 275 5.86 12.19 11.29
C PHE A 275 5.23 12.08 12.68
N PHE A 276 4.48 11.01 12.89
CA PHE A 276 3.82 10.73 14.16
C PHE A 276 4.51 9.59 14.93
N GLY A 277 4.42 9.66 16.25
CA GLY A 277 4.97 8.65 17.17
C GLY A 277 6.31 9.06 17.79
N PRO A 278 7.00 8.11 18.45
CA PRO A 278 6.59 6.72 18.67
C PRO A 278 5.32 6.60 19.54
N PHE A 279 4.56 5.52 19.37
CA PHE A 279 3.28 5.30 20.04
C PHE A 279 3.38 4.23 21.13
N LYS A 280 2.52 4.32 22.15
CA LYS A 280 2.43 3.30 23.19
C LYS A 280 1.53 2.13 22.78
N THR A 281 0.50 2.39 21.97
CA THR A 281 -0.48 1.38 21.56
C THR A 281 -0.84 1.52 20.08
N ASN A 282 -1.42 0.47 19.50
CA ASN A 282 -1.93 0.56 18.13
C ASN A 282 -3.13 1.51 18.02
N LYS A 283 -3.93 1.65 19.09
CA LYS A 283 -5.03 2.61 19.16
C LYS A 283 -4.51 4.04 18.96
N GLU A 284 -3.52 4.45 19.74
CA GLU A 284 -2.90 5.78 19.59
C GLU A 284 -2.40 6.02 18.16
N ARG A 285 -1.74 5.01 17.56
CA ARG A 285 -1.23 5.10 16.19
C ARG A 285 -2.35 5.24 15.16
N TYR A 286 -3.34 4.36 15.18
CA TYR A 286 -4.41 4.37 14.17
C TYR A 286 -5.31 5.60 14.31
N LEU A 287 -5.57 6.09 15.52
CA LEU A 287 -6.27 7.36 15.73
C LEU A 287 -5.47 8.53 15.15
N ALA A 288 -4.15 8.60 15.38
CA ALA A 288 -3.31 9.63 14.77
C ALA A 288 -3.35 9.58 13.23
N HIS A 289 -3.35 8.37 12.65
CA HIS A 289 -3.51 8.19 11.20
C HIS A 289 -4.86 8.73 10.72
N ILE A 290 -5.95 8.30 11.34
CA ILE A 290 -7.31 8.68 10.94
C ILE A 290 -7.54 10.17 11.11
N ASP A 291 -7.08 10.76 12.21
CA ASP A 291 -7.22 12.20 12.47
C ASP A 291 -6.44 13.02 11.43
N ALA A 292 -5.24 12.58 11.04
CA ALA A 292 -4.50 13.19 9.93
C ALA A 292 -5.24 13.03 8.60
N THR A 293 -5.79 11.85 8.28
CA THR A 293 -6.62 11.65 7.09
C THR A 293 -7.81 12.60 7.06
N LEU A 294 -8.55 12.73 8.15
CA LEU A 294 -9.69 13.65 8.26
C LEU A 294 -9.25 15.11 8.03
N GLU A 295 -8.12 15.53 8.60
CA GLU A 295 -7.55 16.86 8.35
C GLU A 295 -7.24 17.05 6.85
N TYR A 296 -6.58 16.08 6.22
CA TYR A 296 -6.23 16.13 4.81
C TYR A 296 -7.46 16.20 3.89
N ILE A 297 -8.53 15.47 4.23
CA ILE A 297 -9.81 15.59 3.52
C ILE A 297 -10.33 17.03 3.59
N THR A 298 -10.36 17.65 4.78
CA THR A 298 -10.85 19.05 4.92
C THR A 298 -9.98 20.09 4.22
N LYS A 299 -8.72 19.77 3.95
CA LYS A 299 -7.81 20.61 3.15
C LYS A 299 -7.95 20.38 1.64
N GLY A 300 -8.79 19.43 1.22
CA GLY A 300 -8.90 19.03 -0.19
C GLY A 300 -7.67 18.30 -0.71
N ALA A 301 -6.86 17.73 0.21
CA ALA A 301 -5.57 17.12 -0.11
C ALA A 301 -5.69 15.69 -0.67
N LEU A 302 -6.86 15.05 -0.52
CA LEU A 302 -7.16 13.71 -1.04
C LEU A 302 -8.11 13.74 -2.25
N LEU A 303 -8.38 12.57 -2.83
CA LEU A 303 -9.24 12.44 -4.02
C LEU A 303 -10.64 13.02 -3.76
N LYS A 304 -11.04 14.00 -4.59
CA LYS A 304 -12.26 14.80 -4.36
C LYS A 304 -13.58 14.13 -4.73
N SER A 305 -13.57 13.05 -5.51
CA SER A 305 -14.78 12.53 -6.17
C SER A 305 -15.89 12.04 -5.22
N ARG A 306 -15.55 11.69 -3.97
CA ARG A 306 -16.50 11.22 -2.93
C ARG A 306 -16.12 11.73 -1.54
N ILE A 307 -15.78 13.01 -1.45
CA ILE A 307 -15.16 13.60 -0.25
C ILE A 307 -16.02 13.48 1.02
N ILE A 308 -17.34 13.61 0.91
CA ILE A 308 -18.26 13.47 2.05
C ILE A 308 -18.29 12.02 2.54
N GLN A 309 -18.41 11.06 1.62
CA GLN A 309 -18.42 9.64 1.94
C GLN A 309 -17.09 9.19 2.55
N ASP A 310 -15.98 9.69 2.00
CA ASP A 310 -14.64 9.45 2.51
C ASP A 310 -14.49 9.95 3.96
N TYR A 311 -14.94 11.17 4.22
CA TYR A 311 -14.89 11.76 5.57
C TYR A 311 -15.75 10.97 6.57
N LEU A 312 -16.98 10.62 6.20
CA LEU A 312 -17.89 9.86 7.07
C LEU A 312 -17.36 8.45 7.36
N TRP A 313 -16.76 7.79 6.36
CA TRP A 313 -16.12 6.49 6.55
C TRP A 313 -14.94 6.57 7.53
N HIS A 314 -14.11 7.60 7.44
CA HIS A 314 -13.01 7.79 8.39
C HIS A 314 -13.51 8.13 9.80
N LEU A 315 -14.64 8.84 9.95
CA LEU A 315 -15.28 9.03 11.26
C LEU A 315 -15.80 7.71 11.85
N GLU A 316 -16.39 6.84 11.03
CA GLU A 316 -16.79 5.48 11.44
C GLU A 316 -15.58 4.66 11.89
N LEU A 317 -14.50 4.63 11.09
CA LEU A 317 -13.26 3.95 11.46
C LEU A 317 -12.68 4.49 12.77
N ARG A 318 -12.72 5.81 12.97
CA ARG A 318 -12.23 6.44 14.21
C ARG A 318 -13.01 5.92 15.42
N GLU A 319 -14.32 5.82 15.31
CA GLU A 319 -15.20 5.33 16.39
C GLU A 319 -14.93 3.86 16.72
N LEU A 320 -14.74 3.02 15.70
CA LEU A 320 -14.37 1.61 15.85
C LEU A 320 -13.01 1.43 16.54
N VAL A 321 -12.00 2.20 16.12
CA VAL A 321 -10.65 2.15 16.71
C VAL A 321 -10.66 2.63 18.16
N GLU A 322 -11.41 3.70 18.46
CA GLU A 322 -11.56 4.23 19.82
C GLU A 322 -12.14 3.17 20.78
N ALA A 323 -13.16 2.44 20.31
CA ALA A 323 -13.84 1.39 21.07
C ALA A 323 -13.02 0.10 21.22
N SER A 324 -11.98 -0.11 20.39
CA SER A 324 -11.23 -1.36 20.40
C SER A 324 -10.40 -1.56 21.66
N SER A 325 -10.66 -2.64 22.38
CA SER A 325 -9.89 -3.09 23.53
C SER A 325 -8.59 -3.80 23.10
N ILE A 326 -8.62 -4.45 21.93
CA ILE A 326 -7.46 -5.14 21.34
C ILE A 326 -6.36 -4.15 20.97
N LEU A 327 -6.72 -3.05 20.30
CA LEU A 327 -5.74 -2.05 19.84
C LEU A 327 -5.15 -1.21 20.99
N ASP A 328 -5.81 -1.18 22.15
CA ASP A 328 -5.38 -0.40 23.31
C ASP A 328 -4.34 -1.10 24.19
N GLN A 329 -4.00 -2.35 23.88
CA GLN A 329 -3.02 -3.09 24.66
C GLN A 329 -1.61 -2.59 24.34
N PRO A 330 -0.84 -2.13 25.33
CA PRO A 330 0.57 -1.81 25.12
C PRO A 330 1.35 -3.10 24.85
N PRO A 331 2.28 -3.10 23.88
CA PRO A 331 3.09 -4.29 23.59
C PRO A 331 4.06 -4.59 24.73
N GLU A 332 4.07 -5.84 25.19
CA GLU A 332 5.14 -6.34 26.07
C GLU A 332 6.47 -6.46 25.33
N ALA A 333 6.38 -6.80 24.04
CA ALA A 333 7.47 -6.88 23.08
C ALA A 333 7.00 -6.37 21.70
N VAL A 334 7.95 -5.89 20.90
CA VAL A 334 7.69 -5.37 19.55
C VAL A 334 8.52 -6.13 18.52
N PHE A 335 8.06 -6.11 17.28
CA PHE A 335 8.57 -6.92 16.19
C PHE A 335 8.61 -6.10 14.90
N PHE A 336 9.53 -6.43 13.99
CA PHE A 336 9.63 -5.76 12.71
C PHE A 336 8.38 -5.99 11.85
N LYS A 337 7.87 -4.92 11.25
CA LYS A 337 6.88 -4.95 10.19
C LYS A 337 7.50 -4.37 8.92
N HIS A 338 7.48 -5.17 7.87
CA HIS A 338 7.78 -4.69 6.53
C HIS A 338 6.62 -3.83 6.03
N ALA A 339 6.91 -2.63 5.50
CA ALA A 339 5.87 -1.67 5.12
C ALA A 339 5.41 -1.82 3.66
N ASP A 340 6.15 -2.55 2.83
CA ASP A 340 5.85 -2.77 1.40
C ASP A 340 5.76 -4.26 1.03
N GLU A 341 4.87 -5.00 1.69
CA GLU A 341 4.73 -6.46 1.53
C GLU A 341 4.01 -6.86 0.22
N ARG A 342 4.51 -6.36 -0.91
CA ARG A 342 3.93 -6.59 -2.25
C ARG A 342 4.35 -7.91 -2.90
N GLY A 343 5.32 -8.61 -2.31
CA GLY A 343 5.92 -9.86 -2.78
C GLY A 343 7.28 -9.66 -3.47
N ASP A 344 7.40 -8.65 -4.33
CA ASP A 344 8.59 -8.36 -5.17
C ASP A 344 9.84 -7.99 -4.36
N HIS A 345 9.66 -7.57 -3.11
CA HIS A 345 10.72 -7.41 -2.11
C HIS A 345 11.41 -8.73 -1.69
N LEU A 346 10.84 -9.91 -1.98
CA LEU A 346 11.46 -11.21 -1.67
C LEU A 346 12.25 -11.72 -2.86
N LEU A 347 13.49 -12.17 -2.63
CA LEU A 347 14.33 -12.84 -3.62
C LEU A 347 14.39 -14.34 -3.33
N MET A 348 14.10 -15.17 -4.35
CA MET A 348 14.26 -16.62 -4.26
C MET A 348 15.38 -17.12 -5.17
N ASN A 349 16.05 -18.20 -4.75
CA ASN A 349 16.96 -18.94 -5.61
C ASN A 349 16.22 -20.02 -6.41
N ASP A 350 16.91 -20.68 -7.33
CA ASP A 350 16.33 -21.75 -8.17
C ASP A 350 15.89 -23.00 -7.37
N LYS A 351 16.26 -23.10 -6.08
CA LYS A 351 15.81 -24.15 -5.17
C LYS A 351 14.53 -23.78 -4.40
N GLY A 352 14.00 -22.58 -4.61
CA GLY A 352 12.80 -22.08 -3.94
C GLY A 352 13.03 -21.53 -2.53
N HIS A 353 14.28 -21.34 -2.10
CA HIS A 353 14.56 -20.71 -0.79
C HIS A 353 14.59 -19.18 -0.91
N ILE A 354 14.10 -18.49 0.11
CA ILE A 354 14.24 -17.04 0.23
C ILE A 354 15.69 -16.71 0.59
N VAL A 355 16.38 -15.98 -0.29
CA VAL A 355 17.79 -15.60 -0.17
C VAL A 355 18.00 -14.10 -0.01
N GLY A 356 16.94 -13.30 -0.10
CA GLY A 356 17.01 -11.86 0.07
C GLY A 356 15.64 -11.26 0.41
N VAL A 357 15.65 -10.23 1.24
CA VAL A 357 14.50 -9.36 1.52
C VAL A 357 14.97 -7.92 1.35
N LEU A 358 14.42 -7.24 0.35
CA LEU A 358 14.78 -5.89 -0.07
C LEU A 358 13.74 -4.87 0.44
N ASP A 359 13.96 -3.60 0.11
CA ASP A 359 12.99 -2.51 0.27
C ASP A 359 12.39 -2.33 1.68
N TRP A 360 13.28 -2.32 2.68
CA TRP A 360 12.95 -1.99 4.07
C TRP A 360 12.70 -0.49 4.32
N GLU A 361 12.54 0.29 3.25
CA GLU A 361 12.08 1.67 3.29
C GLU A 361 10.72 1.71 4.03
N TRP A 362 10.56 2.65 4.96
CA TRP A 362 9.37 2.83 5.81
C TRP A 362 9.03 1.70 6.79
N SER A 363 9.92 0.72 6.96
CA SER A 363 9.76 -0.28 8.00
C SER A 363 9.69 0.33 9.41
N TYR A 364 9.03 -0.38 10.30
CA TYR A 364 8.85 0.02 11.69
C TYR A 364 8.71 -1.23 12.59
N ILE A 365 8.79 -1.04 13.90
CA ILE A 365 8.51 -2.08 14.88
C ILE A 365 7.13 -1.86 15.49
N THR A 366 6.39 -2.94 15.73
CA THR A 366 5.00 -2.91 16.19
C THR A 366 4.64 -4.15 17.02
N THR A 367 3.38 -4.26 17.46
CA THR A 367 2.82 -5.42 18.15
C THR A 367 2.97 -6.70 17.33
N LYS A 368 3.06 -7.85 18.00
CA LYS A 368 3.19 -9.17 17.36
C LYS A 368 2.08 -9.45 16.35
N GLU A 369 0.84 -9.14 16.73
CA GLU A 369 -0.37 -9.43 15.97
C GLU A 369 -0.38 -8.68 14.64
N GLU A 370 0.08 -7.43 14.61
CA GLU A 370 0.25 -6.68 13.36
C GLU A 370 1.47 -7.16 12.56
N ALA A 371 2.61 -7.36 13.24
CA ALA A 371 3.87 -7.71 12.59
C ALA A 371 3.72 -8.98 11.74
N PHE A 372 3.01 -9.98 12.28
CA PHE A 372 2.83 -11.30 11.68
C PHE A 372 1.43 -11.57 11.12
N ALA A 373 0.61 -10.53 10.96
CA ALA A 373 -0.59 -10.63 10.13
C ALA A 373 -0.21 -10.96 8.67
N ALA A 374 -1.12 -11.60 7.93
CA ALA A 374 -0.87 -11.95 6.54
C ALA A 374 -0.47 -10.72 5.70
N PRO A 375 0.58 -10.83 4.85
CA PRO A 375 0.94 -9.80 3.88
C PRO A 375 -0.22 -9.29 3.04
N PHE A 376 -0.19 -8.00 2.71
CA PHE A 376 -1.26 -7.31 2.00
C PHE A 376 -1.74 -8.07 0.74
N ASN A 377 -0.83 -8.57 -0.09
CA ASN A 377 -1.18 -9.22 -1.35
C ASN A 377 -1.59 -10.70 -1.22
N PHE A 378 -1.52 -11.31 -0.03
CA PHE A 378 -1.79 -12.75 0.11
C PHE A 378 -3.27 -13.09 0.35
N GLY A 379 -4.08 -12.10 0.70
CA GLY A 379 -5.47 -12.32 1.13
C GLY A 379 -6.50 -11.29 0.66
N LYS A 380 -6.18 -10.47 -0.36
CA LYS A 380 -7.01 -9.33 -0.83
C LYS A 380 -7.51 -9.49 -2.26
N ASP A 381 -8.23 -10.58 -2.53
CA ASP A 381 -8.89 -10.79 -3.82
C ASP A 381 -10.08 -9.83 -4.05
N THR A 382 -10.79 -10.01 -5.17
CA THR A 382 -11.96 -9.18 -5.50
C THR A 382 -13.10 -9.34 -4.49
N VAL A 383 -13.28 -10.54 -3.90
CA VAL A 383 -14.33 -10.85 -2.93
C VAL A 383 -14.06 -10.11 -1.61
N PHE A 384 -12.82 -10.14 -1.10
CA PHE A 384 -12.40 -9.40 0.09
C PHE A 384 -12.68 -7.88 -0.03
N ARG A 385 -12.47 -7.36 -1.24
CA ARG A 385 -12.67 -5.94 -1.58
C ARG A 385 -14.15 -5.61 -1.67
N ARG A 386 -14.85 -6.26 -2.60
CA ARG A 386 -16.21 -5.88 -3.04
C ARG A 386 -17.33 -6.39 -2.15
N GLU A 387 -17.13 -7.52 -1.50
CA GLU A 387 -18.17 -8.19 -0.67
C GLU A 387 -17.86 -8.08 0.82
N GLY A 388 -16.70 -7.53 1.18
CA GLY A 388 -16.30 -7.38 2.58
C GLY A 388 -15.94 -8.69 3.28
N ASP A 389 -15.85 -9.80 2.54
CA ASP A 389 -15.58 -11.12 3.09
C ASP A 389 -14.20 -11.19 3.76
N ASN A 390 -14.21 -11.54 5.05
CA ASN A 390 -13.02 -11.66 5.89
C ASN A 390 -12.56 -13.11 6.09
N SER A 391 -13.14 -14.08 5.36
CA SER A 391 -12.75 -15.49 5.47
C SER A 391 -11.28 -15.73 5.09
N ILE A 392 -10.72 -16.82 5.61
CA ILE A 392 -9.32 -17.20 5.37
C ILE A 392 -9.14 -17.65 3.92
N ARG A 393 -8.15 -17.08 3.22
CA ARG A 393 -7.80 -17.45 1.85
C ARG A 393 -6.85 -18.65 1.81
N PRO A 394 -6.73 -19.36 0.66
CA PRO A 394 -5.88 -20.55 0.56
C PRO A 394 -4.43 -20.33 1.01
N LEU A 395 -3.78 -19.24 0.57
CA LEU A 395 -2.40 -18.94 0.99
C LEU A 395 -2.30 -18.64 2.49
N GLU A 396 -3.27 -17.91 3.06
CA GLU A 396 -3.35 -17.68 4.52
C GLU A 396 -3.52 -19.01 5.28
N GLN A 397 -4.33 -19.93 4.75
CA GLN A 397 -4.51 -21.27 5.32
C GLN A 397 -3.21 -22.09 5.30
N HIS A 398 -2.42 -21.98 4.23
CA HIS A 398 -1.10 -22.62 4.14
C HIS A 398 -0.10 -21.98 5.10
N LEU A 399 -0.11 -20.66 5.29
CA LEU A 399 0.70 -19.99 6.30
C LEU A 399 0.37 -20.46 7.72
N ILE A 400 -0.92 -20.53 8.07
CA ILE A 400 -1.37 -21.01 9.39
C ILE A 400 -0.81 -22.42 9.65
N ARG A 401 -1.03 -23.35 8.71
CA ARG A 401 -0.54 -24.74 8.82
C ARG A 401 0.99 -24.82 8.87
N ALA A 402 1.68 -24.00 8.08
CA ALA A 402 3.14 -23.96 8.08
C ALA A 402 3.67 -23.51 9.45
N TYR A 403 3.10 -22.47 10.06
CA TYR A 403 3.46 -22.04 11.40
C TYR A 403 3.20 -23.12 12.46
N GLU A 404 2.05 -23.80 12.41
CA GLU A 404 1.74 -24.92 13.31
C GLU A 404 2.77 -26.05 13.19
N ASN A 405 3.09 -26.47 11.96
CA ASN A 405 4.08 -27.51 11.69
C ASN A 405 5.50 -27.12 12.11
N LEU A 406 5.83 -25.83 12.07
CA LEU A 406 7.11 -25.27 12.53
C LEU A 406 7.12 -24.96 14.04
N GLY A 407 6.09 -25.37 14.79
CA GLY A 407 6.02 -25.22 16.24
C GLY A 407 5.75 -23.81 16.73
N ARG A 408 5.15 -22.96 15.88
CA ARG A 408 4.80 -21.56 16.18
C ARG A 408 3.32 -21.26 15.91
N PRO A 409 2.37 -22.03 16.49
CA PRO A 409 0.93 -21.78 16.32
C PRO A 409 0.52 -20.36 16.73
N ASP A 410 1.28 -19.75 17.64
CA ASP A 410 1.10 -18.37 18.09
C ASP A 410 1.28 -17.33 16.96
N LEU A 411 2.10 -17.62 15.93
CA LEU A 411 2.18 -16.78 14.72
C LEU A 411 1.09 -17.13 13.70
N GLY A 412 0.66 -18.40 13.68
CA GLY A 412 -0.54 -18.82 12.93
C GLY A 412 -1.80 -18.09 13.41
N ASP A 413 -1.94 -17.86 14.71
CA ASP A 413 -3.03 -17.05 15.28
C ASP A 413 -2.97 -15.59 14.84
N CYS A 414 -1.77 -15.01 14.65
CA CYS A 414 -1.63 -13.66 14.10
C CYS A 414 -2.17 -13.59 12.65
N VAL A 415 -1.91 -14.61 11.83
CA VAL A 415 -2.48 -14.71 10.48
C VAL A 415 -4.01 -14.85 10.55
N LYS A 416 -4.51 -15.76 11.38
CA LYS A 416 -5.95 -16.05 11.52
C LYS A 416 -6.76 -14.82 11.95
N ASN A 417 -6.22 -14.01 12.84
CA ASN A 417 -6.87 -12.80 13.37
C ASN A 417 -6.42 -11.51 12.65
N GLY A 418 -5.58 -11.64 11.61
CA GLY A 418 -4.87 -10.53 10.98
C GLY A 418 -5.73 -9.55 10.16
N LYS A 419 -6.98 -9.93 9.83
CA LYS A 419 -7.86 -9.10 8.99
C LYS A 419 -8.14 -7.72 9.57
N LEU A 420 -8.09 -7.57 10.90
CA LEU A 420 -8.16 -6.26 11.57
C LEU A 420 -7.08 -5.31 11.03
N TYR A 421 -5.82 -5.74 11.05
CA TYR A 421 -4.68 -4.97 10.55
C TYR A 421 -4.73 -4.81 9.03
N SER A 422 -5.16 -5.84 8.30
CA SER A 422 -5.32 -5.77 6.84
C SER A 422 -6.37 -4.73 6.42
N ARG A 423 -7.45 -4.55 7.18
CA ARG A 423 -8.47 -3.51 6.94
C ARG A 423 -7.92 -2.15 7.33
N LEU A 424 -7.29 -2.01 8.49
CA LEU A 424 -6.73 -0.73 8.95
C LEU A 424 -5.54 -0.24 8.11
N SER A 425 -4.89 -1.11 7.32
CA SER A 425 -3.89 -0.68 6.33
C SER A 425 -4.47 0.20 5.21
N MET A 426 -5.80 0.32 5.10
CA MET A 426 -6.50 1.08 4.06
C MET A 426 -6.91 2.49 4.51
N ILE A 427 -6.55 2.92 5.72
CA ILE A 427 -6.77 4.31 6.16
C ILE A 427 -6.11 5.26 5.13
N GLY A 428 -6.84 6.32 4.74
CA GLY A 428 -6.43 7.25 3.70
C GLY A 428 -6.74 6.82 2.26
N TYR A 429 -7.25 5.60 2.04
CA TYR A 429 -7.61 5.10 0.71
C TYR A 429 -9.11 4.86 0.58
N TYR A 430 -9.89 5.87 0.20
CA TYR A 430 -11.28 5.64 -0.16
C TYR A 430 -11.41 5.11 -1.58
N SER A 431 -12.16 4.02 -1.72
CA SER A 431 -12.72 3.61 -3.00
C SER A 431 -14.09 2.98 -2.76
N GLY A 432 -15.03 3.23 -3.67
CA GLY A 432 -16.35 2.63 -3.64
C GLY A 432 -16.33 1.11 -3.82
N ILE A 433 -15.21 0.53 -4.24
CA ILE A 433 -15.05 -0.92 -4.37
C ILE A 433 -14.91 -1.63 -3.01
N TRP A 434 -14.70 -0.90 -1.92
CA TRP A 434 -14.47 -1.46 -0.59
C TRP A 434 -15.77 -1.54 0.19
N ASP A 435 -16.26 -2.75 0.43
CA ASP A 435 -17.42 -2.95 1.31
C ASP A 435 -17.04 -2.61 2.76
N LYS A 436 -17.79 -1.65 3.33
CA LYS A 436 -17.57 -1.13 4.68
C LYS A 436 -17.99 -2.11 5.77
N LYS A 437 -18.87 -3.08 5.48
CA LYS A 437 -19.24 -4.15 6.41
C LYS A 437 -18.01 -4.94 6.85
N GLY A 438 -17.14 -5.29 5.90
CA GLY A 438 -15.91 -6.01 6.17
C GLY A 438 -14.95 -5.28 7.12
N PHE A 439 -14.99 -3.93 7.17
CA PHE A 439 -14.21 -3.14 8.12
C PHE A 439 -14.81 -3.12 9.52
N ARG A 440 -16.13 -3.24 9.66
CA ARG A 440 -16.81 -3.32 10.97
C ARG A 440 -16.65 -4.69 11.60
N GLU A 441 -16.87 -5.75 10.82
CA GLU A 441 -16.88 -7.14 11.31
C GLU A 441 -15.61 -7.54 12.06
N VAL A 442 -14.43 -7.06 11.61
CA VAL A 442 -13.14 -7.40 12.22
C VAL A 442 -12.94 -6.84 13.64
N PHE A 443 -13.78 -5.90 14.09
CA PHE A 443 -13.79 -5.41 15.48
C PHE A 443 -14.64 -6.30 16.40
N GLY A 444 -15.53 -7.14 15.85
CA GLY A 444 -16.32 -8.12 16.59
C GLY A 444 -17.03 -7.52 17.80
N LYS A 445 -16.69 -8.00 18.99
CA LYS A 445 -17.31 -7.57 20.26
C LYS A 445 -17.00 -6.11 20.65
N ASP A 446 -15.96 -5.52 20.07
CA ASP A 446 -15.58 -4.13 20.37
C ASP A 446 -16.39 -3.13 19.53
N THR A 447 -17.19 -3.58 18.56
CA THR A 447 -18.08 -2.71 17.79
C THR A 447 -19.12 -2.05 18.71
N PRO A 448 -19.26 -0.71 18.72
CA PRO A 448 -20.28 -0.03 19.52
C PRO A 448 -21.68 -0.55 19.22
N ALA A 449 -22.45 -0.91 20.26
CA ALA A 449 -23.74 -1.57 20.10
C ALA A 449 -24.78 -0.71 19.35
N ASP A 450 -24.68 0.62 19.47
CA ASP A 450 -25.54 1.59 18.81
C ASP A 450 -25.07 1.97 17.39
N LEU A 451 -23.93 1.43 16.92
CA LEU A 451 -23.42 1.62 15.57
C LEU A 451 -24.07 0.61 14.61
N GLN A 452 -25.25 0.98 14.09
CA GLN A 452 -26.05 0.14 13.18
C GLN A 452 -26.25 0.83 11.82
N PRO A 453 -25.19 0.98 11.00
CA PRO A 453 -25.32 1.63 9.70
C PRO A 453 -26.13 0.77 8.72
N PRO A 454 -26.98 1.39 7.88
CA PRO A 454 -27.69 0.70 6.79
C PRO A 454 -26.74 -0.01 5.80
N ASP A 455 -27.25 -0.97 5.02
CA ASP A 455 -26.42 -1.65 4.02
C ASP A 455 -26.12 -0.80 2.79
N LYS A 456 -27.13 -0.04 2.31
CA LYS A 456 -27.04 0.77 1.10
C LYS A 456 -26.23 2.05 1.34
N GLU A 457 -25.30 2.38 0.43
CA GLU A 457 -24.38 3.53 0.58
C GLU A 457 -25.11 4.85 0.80
N TYR A 458 -26.18 5.12 0.05
CA TYR A 458 -26.95 6.36 0.16
C TYR A 458 -27.63 6.54 1.53
N ASP A 459 -28.11 5.46 2.14
CA ASP A 459 -28.71 5.49 3.48
C ASP A 459 -27.64 5.63 4.57
N ARG A 460 -26.45 5.02 4.37
CA ARG A 460 -25.30 5.20 5.26
C ARG A 460 -24.86 6.66 5.34
N VAL A 461 -24.82 7.36 4.22
CA VAL A 461 -24.44 8.79 4.20
C VAL A 461 -25.38 9.59 5.10
N VAL A 462 -26.70 9.44 4.94
CA VAL A 462 -27.71 10.11 5.79
C VAL A 462 -27.53 9.73 7.26
N TYR A 463 -27.37 8.44 7.55
CA TYR A 463 -27.18 7.92 8.90
C TYR A 463 -25.95 8.55 9.57
N PHE A 464 -24.79 8.55 8.91
CA PHE A 464 -23.55 9.07 9.48
C PHE A 464 -23.52 10.59 9.55
N MET A 465 -24.17 11.30 8.63
CA MET A 465 -24.37 12.76 8.76
C MET A 465 -25.14 13.11 10.03
N LYS A 466 -26.18 12.34 10.36
CA LYS A 466 -26.95 12.51 11.62
C LYS A 466 -26.13 12.12 12.84
N ARG A 467 -25.47 10.95 12.81
CA ARG A 467 -24.63 10.44 13.93
C ARG A 467 -23.51 11.42 14.29
N TYR A 468 -22.87 11.99 13.29
CA TYR A 468 -21.70 12.85 13.46
C TYR A 468 -21.99 14.35 13.31
N GLN A 469 -23.25 14.77 13.36
CA GLN A 469 -23.66 16.17 13.14
C GLN A 469 -22.99 17.18 14.08
N SER A 470 -22.54 16.75 15.26
CA SER A 470 -21.84 17.59 16.25
C SER A 470 -20.34 17.74 15.97
N LYS A 471 -19.77 16.98 15.02
CA LYS A 471 -18.35 17.04 14.69
C LYS A 471 -18.07 18.31 13.88
N ILE A 472 -17.29 19.22 14.47
CA ILE A 472 -16.91 20.51 13.86
C ILE A 472 -16.27 20.33 12.47
N GLY A 473 -15.43 19.30 12.31
CA GLY A 473 -14.79 19.02 11.02
C GLY A 473 -15.79 18.63 9.93
N LEU A 474 -16.82 17.84 10.25
CA LEU A 474 -17.92 17.52 9.32
C LEU A 474 -18.70 18.78 8.96
N GLN A 475 -19.07 19.61 9.94
CA GLN A 475 -19.80 20.86 9.69
C GLN A 475 -19.04 21.80 8.75
N LYS A 476 -17.72 21.92 8.92
CA LYS A 476 -16.85 22.71 8.04
C LYS A 476 -16.83 22.13 6.62
N LEU A 477 -16.64 20.84 6.48
CA LEU A 477 -16.60 20.16 5.18
C LEU A 477 -17.94 20.30 4.44
N LEU A 478 -19.06 20.06 5.11
CA LEU A 478 -20.40 20.22 4.54
C LEU A 478 -20.62 21.66 4.02
N LYS A 479 -20.15 22.66 4.76
CA LYS A 479 -20.23 24.06 4.32
C LYS A 479 -19.34 24.34 3.10
N GLN A 480 -18.12 23.81 3.08
CA GLN A 480 -17.17 23.97 1.96
C GLN A 480 -17.71 23.35 0.67
N GLU A 481 -18.30 22.16 0.77
CA GLU A 481 -18.84 21.40 -0.37
C GLU A 481 -20.30 21.78 -0.73
N ASN A 482 -20.86 22.79 -0.07
CA ASN A 482 -22.26 23.19 -0.21
C ASN A 482 -23.23 21.99 -0.08
N TRP A 483 -22.95 21.09 0.86
CA TRP A 483 -23.69 19.86 1.09
C TRP A 483 -24.60 19.98 2.32
N THR A 484 -25.80 19.41 2.26
CA THR A 484 -26.77 19.45 3.37
C THR A 484 -27.36 18.08 3.62
N LEU A 485 -27.90 17.87 4.83
CA LEU A 485 -28.60 16.63 5.16
C LEU A 485 -29.81 16.42 4.23
N GLU A 486 -30.54 17.48 3.90
CA GLU A 486 -31.66 17.44 2.96
C GLU A 486 -31.24 16.95 1.58
N LYS A 487 -30.11 17.45 1.04
CA LYS A 487 -29.55 16.95 -0.23
C LYS A 487 -29.21 15.47 -0.17
N ALA A 488 -28.63 15.01 0.93
CA ALA A 488 -28.33 13.59 1.13
C ALA A 488 -29.60 12.73 1.20
N GLU A 489 -30.63 13.20 1.90
CA GLU A 489 -31.93 12.51 2.00
C GLU A 489 -32.66 12.48 0.65
N GLU A 490 -32.57 13.55 -0.15
CA GLU A 490 -33.13 13.59 -1.50
C GLU A 490 -32.40 12.61 -2.43
N GLN A 491 -31.06 12.57 -2.39
CA GLN A 491 -30.28 11.59 -3.16
C GLN A 491 -30.61 10.16 -2.76
N ALA A 492 -30.76 9.88 -1.46
CA ALA A 492 -31.17 8.57 -0.98
C ALA A 492 -32.57 8.18 -1.49
N LYS A 493 -33.52 9.12 -1.53
CA LYS A 493 -34.86 8.86 -2.11
C LYS A 493 -34.78 8.54 -3.60
N ARG A 494 -33.98 9.29 -4.38
CA ARG A 494 -33.80 9.05 -5.82
C ARG A 494 -33.15 7.70 -6.08
N ALA A 495 -32.06 7.39 -5.37
CA ALA A 495 -31.37 6.11 -5.50
C ALA A 495 -32.26 4.90 -5.15
N LYS A 496 -33.14 5.02 -4.14
CA LYS A 496 -34.13 3.97 -3.83
C LYS A 496 -35.11 3.70 -4.97
N VAL A 497 -35.52 4.74 -5.70
CA VAL A 497 -36.40 4.59 -6.88
C VAL A 497 -35.65 3.90 -8.02
N GLU A 498 -34.37 4.20 -8.20
CA GLU A 498 -33.52 3.55 -9.20
C GLU A 498 -33.26 2.08 -8.86
N ASP A 499 -32.84 1.78 -7.63
CA ASP A 499 -32.66 0.41 -7.12
C ASP A 499 -33.94 -0.42 -7.31
N GLY A 500 -35.11 0.16 -6.97
CA GLY A 500 -36.39 -0.54 -7.14
C GLY A 500 -36.71 -0.90 -8.60
N LYS A 501 -36.35 -0.03 -9.55
CA LYS A 501 -36.50 -0.32 -10.99
C LYS A 501 -35.52 -1.38 -11.47
N GLU A 502 -34.30 -1.38 -10.94
CA GLU A 502 -33.29 -2.39 -11.26
C GLU A 502 -33.71 -3.77 -10.73
N GLU A 503 -34.16 -3.84 -9.47
CA GLU A 503 -34.69 -5.06 -8.86
C GLU A 503 -35.90 -5.61 -9.63
N GLU A 504 -36.82 -4.74 -10.06
CA GLU A 504 -37.97 -5.11 -10.91
C GLU A 504 -37.50 -5.65 -12.27
N ASN A 505 -36.52 -5.02 -12.90
CA ASN A 505 -35.96 -5.47 -14.17
C ASN A 505 -35.24 -6.81 -14.05
N GLU A 506 -34.45 -7.02 -12.99
CA GLU A 506 -33.81 -8.30 -12.69
C GLU A 506 -34.83 -9.40 -12.38
N ALA A 507 -35.90 -9.09 -11.64
CA ALA A 507 -37.00 -10.01 -11.38
C ALA A 507 -37.69 -10.42 -12.68
N ARG A 508 -37.95 -9.47 -13.58
CA ARG A 508 -38.51 -9.73 -14.92
C ARG A 508 -37.59 -10.63 -15.74
N LEU A 509 -36.28 -10.36 -15.77
CA LEU A 509 -35.32 -11.20 -16.49
C LEU A 509 -35.25 -12.63 -15.93
N ARG A 510 -35.26 -12.78 -14.60
CA ARG A 510 -35.30 -14.10 -13.94
C ARG A 510 -36.56 -14.88 -14.29
N GLU A 511 -37.71 -14.20 -14.34
CA GLU A 511 -38.99 -14.80 -14.73
C GLU A 511 -38.98 -15.22 -16.21
N GLU A 512 -38.47 -14.36 -17.11
CA GLU A 512 -38.31 -14.70 -18.52
C GLU A 512 -37.41 -15.93 -18.73
N ASP A 513 -36.31 -16.04 -17.98
CA ASP A 513 -35.41 -17.19 -18.04
C ASP A 513 -36.03 -18.46 -17.44
N ARG A 514 -36.83 -18.35 -16.37
CA ARG A 514 -37.62 -19.48 -15.84
C ARG A 514 -38.58 -20.01 -16.91
N LEU A 515 -39.37 -19.13 -17.52
CA LEU A 515 -40.32 -19.49 -18.58
C LEU A 515 -39.63 -20.10 -19.81
N LYS A 516 -38.43 -19.64 -20.18
CA LYS A 516 -37.63 -20.26 -21.25
C LYS A 516 -37.18 -21.68 -20.90
N ARG A 517 -36.77 -21.93 -19.64
CA ARG A 517 -36.38 -23.27 -19.17
C ARG A 517 -37.58 -24.21 -19.19
N GLU A 518 -38.71 -23.78 -18.64
CA GLU A 518 -39.96 -24.56 -18.64
C GLU A 518 -40.41 -24.92 -20.07
N LYS A 519 -40.37 -23.97 -21.01
CA LYS A 519 -40.66 -24.23 -22.43
C LYS A 519 -39.69 -25.24 -23.07
N LYS A 520 -38.40 -25.16 -22.73
CA LYS A 520 -37.39 -26.08 -23.25
C LYS A 520 -37.57 -27.48 -22.69
N GLU A 521 -37.91 -27.61 -21.41
CA GLU A 521 -38.24 -28.89 -20.76
C GLU A 521 -39.52 -29.49 -21.34
N GLU A 522 -40.56 -28.68 -21.57
CA GLU A 522 -41.79 -29.10 -22.23
C GLU A 522 -41.53 -29.60 -23.66
N GLN A 523 -40.76 -28.85 -24.45
CA GLN A 523 -40.40 -29.23 -25.81
C GLN A 523 -39.57 -30.51 -25.83
N TYR A 524 -38.65 -30.68 -24.88
CA TYR A 524 -37.87 -31.91 -24.73
C TYR A 524 -38.77 -33.08 -24.36
N ARG A 525 -39.73 -32.90 -23.45
CA ARG A 525 -40.71 -33.94 -23.07
C ARG A 525 -41.55 -34.38 -24.26
N LEU A 526 -42.09 -33.43 -25.04
CA LEU A 526 -42.86 -33.73 -26.25
C LEU A 526 -42.01 -34.46 -27.31
N LEU A 527 -40.74 -34.07 -27.48
CA LEU A 527 -39.81 -34.76 -28.37
C LEU A 527 -39.57 -36.21 -27.92
N MET A 528 -39.42 -36.45 -26.62
CA MET A 528 -39.25 -37.80 -26.07
C MET A 528 -40.53 -38.64 -26.23
N GLU A 529 -41.71 -38.08 -25.98
CA GLU A 529 -43.00 -38.75 -26.22
C GLU A 529 -43.24 -39.07 -27.72
N GLU A 530 -42.68 -38.28 -28.63
CA GLU A 530 -42.73 -38.53 -30.07
C GLU A 530 -41.71 -39.58 -30.50
N VAL A 531 -40.51 -39.58 -29.92
CA VAL A 531 -39.51 -40.66 -30.07
C VAL A 531 -40.06 -42.00 -29.57
N ASP A 532 -40.75 -42.03 -28.43
CA ASP A 532 -41.39 -43.23 -27.88
C ASP A 532 -42.52 -43.74 -28.78
N ARG A 533 -43.32 -42.82 -29.36
CA ARG A 533 -44.36 -43.17 -30.34
C ARG A 533 -43.80 -43.73 -31.64
N ILE A 534 -42.70 -43.15 -32.15
CA ILE A 534 -42.08 -43.57 -33.41
C ILE A 534 -41.29 -44.87 -33.24
N SER A 535 -40.69 -45.10 -32.07
CA SER A 535 -39.87 -46.30 -31.81
C SER A 535 -40.69 -47.56 -31.52
N GLY A 536 -41.98 -47.46 -31.20
CA GLY A 536 -42.88 -48.62 -31.11
C GLY A 536 -42.46 -49.67 -30.08
N VAL A 537 -41.73 -49.27 -29.02
CA VAL A 537 -41.31 -50.16 -27.94
C VAL A 537 -42.22 -49.97 -26.73
N ASN A 538 -43.08 -50.95 -26.46
CA ASN A 538 -43.71 -51.13 -25.16
C ASN A 538 -42.62 -51.41 -24.12
N SER A 539 -42.32 -50.44 -23.26
CA SER A 539 -41.37 -50.56 -22.15
C SER A 539 -42.03 -51.20 -20.92
N ASP A 540 -42.58 -52.40 -21.08
CA ASP A 540 -42.86 -53.32 -19.97
C ASP A 540 -41.88 -54.49 -20.05
N SER A 541 -40.60 -54.24 -19.76
CA SER A 541 -39.67 -55.25 -19.24
C SER A 541 -38.27 -54.67 -19.04
N VAL A 542 -37.60 -55.19 -17.99
CA VAL A 542 -36.17 -55.11 -17.64
C VAL A 542 -35.82 -53.90 -16.76
N SER A 543 -35.99 -53.95 -15.43
CA SER A 543 -35.26 -54.73 -14.40
C SER A 543 -33.77 -54.33 -14.26
N ASP A 544 -33.48 -53.73 -13.10
CA ASP A 544 -32.25 -53.82 -12.30
C ASP A 544 -30.90 -53.78 -13.01
N VAL A 545 -30.22 -52.63 -12.90
CA VAL A 545 -28.79 -52.57 -12.55
C VAL A 545 -28.58 -51.42 -11.58
N ASP A 546 -27.96 -51.75 -10.45
CA ASP A 546 -27.65 -50.94 -9.27
C ASP A 546 -27.09 -49.53 -9.52
N LEU A 547 -27.56 -48.57 -8.71
CA LEU A 547 -26.75 -47.72 -7.82
C LEU A 547 -27.59 -47.12 -6.69
#